data_AF-A0AAD5IZA4-F1
#
_entry.id   AF-A0AAD5IZA4-F1
#
_cell.length_a   1.000
_cell.length_b   1.000
_cell.length_c   1.000
_cell.angle_alpha   90.00
_cell.angle_beta   90.00
_cell.angle_gamma   90.00
#
_symmetry.space_group_name_H-M   'P 1'
#
loop_
_entity.id
_entity.type
_entity.pdbx_description
1 polymer ?
#
loop_
_entity_poly.entity_id
_entity_poly.type
_entity_poly.pdbx_seq_one_letter_code
_entity_poly.pdbx_strand_id
1 'polypeptide(L)'
;MIKDVHQFVTRRLEQFLVDKGISPEVVRSVLAERANLPCLAAKTANKMEALSRGKLFPKVVEAYSRPTRIVRGKDVNPAVEVDESAFETVEERALWNAFKSVNNKIHPGIEVDDFVEISALLVQPLEDFFNNVFVMVEEERIRKNRLALLKKIADLPKGLFGKNQFNNRENTPHELLRATSSGNKLRRIRLDLYIHSSMEILLN
;
A
#
# COMPACT_ATOMS: atom_id res chain seq x y z
N MET A 1 -6.46 -17.76 27.59
CA MET A 1 -7.30 -16.81 28.35
C MET A 1 -7.18 -15.36 27.85
N ILE A 2 -6.03 -14.67 27.92
CA ILE A 2 -5.93 -13.27 27.44
C ILE A 2 -6.15 -13.14 25.92
N LYS A 3 -5.59 -14.06 25.12
CA LYS A 3 -5.79 -14.08 23.66
C LYS A 3 -7.26 -14.29 23.27
N ASP A 4 -7.96 -15.14 24.00
CA ASP A 4 -9.37 -15.47 23.72
C ASP A 4 -10.27 -14.27 24.03
N VAL A 5 -10.01 -13.56 25.14
CA VAL A 5 -10.70 -12.31 25.48
C VAL A 5 -10.42 -11.23 24.43
N HIS A 6 -9.16 -11.05 24.04
CA HIS A 6 -8.80 -10.09 22.99
C HIS A 6 -9.51 -10.40 21.67
N GLN A 7 -9.53 -11.67 21.25
CA GLN A 7 -10.22 -12.10 20.04
C GLN A 7 -11.74 -11.87 20.13
N PHE A 8 -12.35 -12.17 21.29
CA PHE A 8 -13.76 -11.90 21.53
C PHE A 8 -14.08 -10.41 21.40
N VAL A 9 -13.30 -9.54 22.05
CA VAL A 9 -13.49 -8.07 21.97
C VAL A 9 -13.30 -7.58 20.55
N THR A 10 -12.27 -8.06 19.83
CA THR A 10 -12.00 -7.68 18.44
C THR A 10 -13.17 -8.05 17.53
N ARG A 11 -13.71 -9.27 17.64
CA ARG A 11 -14.87 -9.72 16.86
C ARG A 11 -16.13 -8.91 17.17
N ARG A 12 -16.37 -8.56 18.44
CA ARG A 12 -17.50 -7.72 18.84
C ARG A 12 -17.37 -6.30 18.29
N LEU A 13 -16.17 -5.74 18.31
CA LEU A 13 -15.90 -4.45 17.72
C LEU A 13 -16.07 -4.47 16.20
N GLU A 14 -15.60 -5.52 15.52
CA GLU A 14 -15.81 -5.71 14.08
C GLU A 14 -17.30 -5.67 13.73
N GLN A 15 -18.10 -6.51 14.40
CA GLN A 15 -19.55 -6.55 14.18
C GLN A 15 -20.20 -5.18 14.44
N PHE A 16 -19.86 -4.53 15.56
CA PHE A 16 -20.41 -3.22 15.90
C PHE A 16 -20.12 -2.15 14.85
N LEU A 17 -18.91 -2.13 14.28
CA LEU A 17 -18.53 -1.16 13.26
C LEU A 17 -19.22 -1.44 11.92
N VAL A 18 -19.36 -2.72 11.55
CA VAL A 18 -20.11 -3.12 10.35
C VAL A 18 -21.59 -2.79 10.48
N ASP A 19 -22.20 -3.04 11.65
CA ASP A 19 -23.61 -2.69 11.92
C ASP A 19 -23.86 -1.17 11.85
N LYS A 20 -22.83 -0.35 12.10
CA LYS A 20 -22.87 1.11 11.89
C LYS A 20 -22.73 1.54 10.43
N GLY A 21 -22.63 0.60 9.49
CA GLY A 21 -22.56 0.86 8.05
C GLY A 21 -21.16 1.13 7.53
N ILE A 22 -20.11 0.84 8.29
CA ILE A 22 -18.72 0.95 7.81
C ILE A 22 -18.40 -0.28 6.95
N SER A 23 -17.73 -0.07 5.82
CA SER A 23 -17.33 -1.17 4.93
C SER A 23 -16.53 -2.25 5.70
N PRO A 24 -16.89 -3.54 5.58
CA PRO A 24 -16.17 -4.64 6.22
C PRO A 24 -14.67 -4.68 5.85
N GLU A 25 -14.31 -4.20 4.66
CA GLU A 25 -12.91 -4.09 4.24
C GLU A 25 -12.15 -3.06 5.07
N VAL A 26 -12.73 -1.87 5.26
CA VAL A 26 -12.15 -0.81 6.10
C VAL A 26 -12.02 -1.29 7.54
N VAL A 27 -13.07 -1.93 8.09
CA VAL A 27 -13.06 -2.46 9.45
C VAL A 27 -11.94 -3.48 9.63
N ARG A 28 -11.86 -4.50 8.77
CA ARG A 28 -10.80 -5.52 8.85
C ARG A 28 -9.41 -4.93 8.70
N SER A 29 -9.24 -3.97 7.81
CA SER A 29 -7.96 -3.29 7.61
C SER A 29 -7.49 -2.54 8.86
N VAL A 30 -8.38 -1.78 9.50
CA VAL A 30 -8.04 -1.07 10.74
C VAL A 30 -7.78 -2.03 11.89
N LEU A 31 -8.62 -3.05 12.07
CA LEU A 31 -8.47 -4.00 13.17
C LEU A 31 -7.18 -4.83 13.07
N ALA A 32 -6.69 -5.10 11.85
CA ALA A 32 -5.41 -5.78 11.66
C ALA A 32 -4.22 -5.04 12.30
N GLU A 33 -4.30 -3.70 12.40
CA GLU A 33 -3.22 -2.86 12.93
C GLU A 33 -3.54 -2.29 14.33
N ARG A 34 -4.82 -2.05 14.64
CA ARG A 34 -5.25 -1.27 15.82
C ARG A 34 -6.20 -2.01 16.77
N ALA A 35 -6.43 -3.32 16.61
CA ALA A 35 -7.34 -4.09 17.48
C ALA A 35 -7.02 -3.97 18.99
N ASN A 36 -5.74 -3.83 19.35
CA ASN A 36 -5.30 -3.64 20.74
C ASN A 36 -5.79 -2.32 21.37
N LEU A 37 -6.24 -1.36 20.56
CA LEU A 37 -6.75 -0.05 20.99
C LEU A 37 -8.16 0.17 20.42
N PRO A 38 -9.21 -0.45 20.98
CA PRO A 38 -10.58 -0.44 20.45
C PRO A 38 -11.12 0.97 20.13
N CYS A 39 -10.87 1.93 21.01
CA CYS A 39 -11.30 3.33 20.82
C CYS A 39 -10.62 3.96 19.59
N LEU A 40 -9.30 3.79 19.46
CA LEU A 40 -8.53 4.31 18.33
C LEU A 40 -8.95 3.60 17.02
N ALA A 41 -9.15 2.28 17.06
CA ALA A 41 -9.64 1.51 15.92
C ALA A 41 -11.01 2.01 15.44
N ALA A 42 -11.97 2.20 16.37
CA ALA A 42 -13.28 2.72 16.03
C ALA A 42 -13.20 4.12 15.40
N LYS A 43 -12.41 5.03 15.98
CA LYS A 43 -12.21 6.39 15.45
C LYS A 43 -11.61 6.35 14.04
N THR A 44 -10.58 5.52 13.84
CA THR A 44 -9.90 5.34 12.55
C THR A 44 -10.85 4.81 11.49
N ALA A 45 -11.64 3.77 11.80
CA ALA A 45 -12.59 3.17 10.87
C ALA A 45 -13.66 4.18 10.40
N ASN A 46 -14.21 4.98 11.33
CA ASN A 46 -15.18 6.03 10.98
C ASN A 46 -14.56 7.09 10.06
N LYS A 47 -13.36 7.57 10.40
CA LYS A 47 -12.66 8.55 9.58
C LYS A 47 -12.28 8.00 8.19
N MET A 48 -11.81 6.75 8.11
CA MET A 48 -11.50 6.10 6.84
C MET A 48 -12.72 5.95 5.94
N GLU A 49 -13.88 5.62 6.51
CA GLU A 49 -15.14 5.55 5.75
C GLU A 49 -15.57 6.93 5.22
N ALA A 50 -15.36 8.00 6.00
CA ALA A 50 -15.61 9.36 5.50
C ALA A 50 -14.62 9.74 4.39
N LEU A 51 -13.33 9.43 4.58
CA LEU A 51 -12.26 9.74 3.64
C LEU A 51 -12.39 8.95 2.32
N SER A 52 -12.89 7.70 2.37
CA SER A 52 -13.10 6.86 1.18
C SER A 52 -14.07 7.48 0.17
N ARG A 53 -14.98 8.34 0.63
CA ARG A 53 -15.92 9.11 -0.20
C ARG A 53 -15.32 10.39 -0.78
N GLY A 54 -14.16 10.81 -0.27
CA GLY A 54 -13.41 11.96 -0.75
C GLY A 54 -12.54 11.65 -1.97
N LYS A 55 -11.92 12.68 -2.55
CA LYS A 55 -11.02 12.53 -3.72
C LYS A 55 -9.56 12.22 -3.34
N LEU A 56 -9.13 12.67 -2.16
CA LEU A 56 -7.73 12.61 -1.76
C LEU A 56 -7.29 11.20 -1.36
N PHE A 57 -8.07 10.54 -0.49
CA PHE A 57 -7.74 9.21 0.00
C PHE A 57 -7.61 8.19 -1.14
N PRO A 58 -8.51 8.15 -2.15
CA PRO A 58 -8.31 7.28 -3.29
C PRO A 58 -6.98 7.53 -4.04
N LYS A 59 -6.55 8.77 -4.21
CA LYS A 59 -5.26 9.07 -4.88
C LYS A 59 -4.07 8.58 -4.06
N VAL A 60 -4.10 8.79 -2.74
CA VAL A 60 -3.05 8.31 -1.83
C VAL A 60 -2.98 6.78 -1.86
N VAL A 61 -4.12 6.10 -1.76
CA VAL A 61 -4.18 4.63 -1.86
C VAL A 61 -3.59 4.12 -3.18
N GLU A 62 -3.87 4.81 -4.29
CA GLU A 62 -3.33 4.46 -5.60
C GLU A 62 -1.81 4.57 -5.65
N ALA A 63 -1.28 5.70 -5.19
CA ALA A 63 0.16 5.97 -5.17
C ALA A 63 0.93 4.90 -4.38
N TYR A 64 0.36 4.40 -3.27
CA TYR A 64 0.97 3.39 -2.43
C TYR A 64 0.75 1.95 -2.91
N SER A 65 -0.17 1.74 -3.86
CA SER A 65 -0.49 0.41 -4.41
C SER A 65 0.66 -0.18 -5.22
N ARG A 66 1.32 0.61 -6.06
CA ARG A 66 2.43 0.15 -6.91
C ARG A 66 3.69 -0.20 -6.09
N PRO A 67 4.17 0.64 -5.15
CA PRO A 67 5.25 0.27 -4.23
C PRO A 67 4.95 -1.01 -3.47
N THR A 68 3.75 -1.13 -2.89
CA THR A 68 3.34 -2.31 -2.10
C THR A 68 3.37 -3.60 -2.92
N ARG A 69 2.88 -3.56 -4.16
CA ARG A 69 2.91 -4.72 -5.06
C ARG A 69 4.33 -5.11 -5.48
N ILE A 70 5.19 -4.13 -5.79
CA ILE A 70 6.57 -4.38 -6.24
C ILE A 70 7.41 -5.06 -5.16
N VAL A 71 7.26 -4.62 -3.90
CA VAL A 71 8.03 -5.19 -2.77
C VAL A 71 7.42 -6.47 -2.22
N ARG A 72 6.20 -6.84 -2.65
CA ARG A 72 5.52 -8.06 -2.19
C ARG A 72 6.28 -9.30 -2.67
N GLY A 73 6.60 -10.20 -1.75
CA GLY A 73 7.35 -11.43 -2.04
C GLY A 73 8.82 -11.19 -2.43
N LYS A 74 9.32 -9.96 -2.26
CA LYS A 74 10.74 -9.66 -2.40
C LYS A 74 11.38 -9.73 -1.02
N ASP A 75 12.47 -10.47 -0.90
CA ASP A 75 13.29 -10.51 0.31
C ASP A 75 14.14 -9.23 0.37
N VAL A 76 13.47 -8.12 0.71
CA VAL A 76 14.12 -6.86 1.03
C VAL A 76 14.51 -6.94 2.49
N ASN A 77 15.79 -7.24 2.73
CA ASN A 77 16.31 -7.31 4.09
C ASN A 77 15.99 -5.99 4.82
N PRO A 78 15.27 -6.04 5.96
CA PRO A 78 14.88 -4.84 6.70
C PRO A 78 16.05 -4.01 7.23
N ALA A 79 17.25 -4.59 7.31
CA ALA A 79 18.49 -3.88 7.65
C ALA A 79 19.09 -3.09 6.47
N VAL A 80 18.57 -3.23 5.25
CA VAL A 80 19.03 -2.45 4.10
C VAL A 80 18.47 -1.05 4.20
N GLU A 81 19.35 -0.13 4.57
CA GLU A 81 19.09 1.30 4.53
C GLU A 81 19.24 1.84 3.11
N VAL A 82 18.53 2.95 2.85
CA VAL A 82 18.61 3.65 1.56
C VAL A 82 19.92 4.40 1.50
N ASP A 83 20.73 4.12 0.48
CA ASP A 83 22.01 4.74 0.22
C ASP A 83 21.84 5.84 -0.83
N GLU A 84 21.95 7.11 -0.41
CA GLU A 84 21.81 8.27 -1.31
C GLU A 84 22.89 8.31 -2.40
N SER A 85 24.05 7.68 -2.17
CA SER A 85 25.13 7.61 -3.16
C SER A 85 24.85 6.63 -4.31
N ALA A 86 23.86 5.75 -4.15
CA ALA A 86 23.42 4.79 -5.15
C ALA A 86 22.25 5.31 -6.01
N PHE A 87 21.88 6.60 -5.90
CA PHE A 87 20.88 7.22 -6.77
C PHE A 87 21.51 7.71 -8.08
N GLU A 88 20.91 7.31 -9.19
CA GLU A 88 21.31 7.69 -10.54
C GLU A 88 20.53 8.90 -11.04
N THR A 89 19.26 8.99 -10.65
CA THR A 89 18.27 9.91 -11.24
C THR A 89 17.87 11.03 -10.28
N VAL A 90 17.32 12.13 -10.82
CA VAL A 90 16.82 13.23 -9.99
C VAL A 90 15.51 12.85 -9.29
N GLU A 91 14.74 11.96 -9.90
CA GLU A 91 13.46 11.45 -9.41
C GLU A 91 13.63 10.57 -8.17
N GLU A 92 14.67 9.74 -8.11
CA GLU A 92 15.04 8.99 -6.89
C GLU A 92 15.32 9.92 -5.71
N ARG A 93 16.14 10.94 -5.95
CA ARG A 93 16.50 11.95 -4.94
C ARG A 93 15.27 12.74 -4.49
N ALA A 94 14.41 13.14 -5.44
CA ALA A 94 13.17 13.84 -5.16
C ALA A 94 12.22 12.99 -4.31
N LEU A 95 12.02 11.73 -4.68
CA LEU A 95 11.17 10.79 -3.94
C LEU A 95 11.71 10.56 -2.53
N TRP A 96 13.02 10.39 -2.39
CA TRP A 96 13.64 10.19 -1.08
C TRP A 96 13.49 11.41 -0.16
N ASN A 97 13.67 12.62 -0.69
CA ASN A 97 13.48 13.84 0.09
C ASN A 97 12.00 14.04 0.51
N ALA A 98 11.06 13.77 -0.40
CA ALA A 98 9.64 13.78 -0.07
C ALA A 98 9.31 12.73 1.00
N PHE A 99 9.88 11.53 0.90
CA PHE A 99 9.73 10.49 1.91
C PHE A 99 10.24 10.94 3.27
N LYS A 100 11.45 11.52 3.36
CA LYS A 100 11.99 12.03 4.63
C LYS A 100 11.06 13.07 5.27
N SER A 101 10.51 13.99 4.46
CA SER A 101 9.57 15.02 4.94
C SER A 101 8.28 14.40 5.50
N VAL A 102 7.72 13.42 4.79
CA VAL A 102 6.49 12.71 5.22
C VAL A 102 6.75 11.85 6.46
N ASN A 103 7.83 11.08 6.46
CA ASN A 103 8.19 10.18 7.55
C ASN A 103 8.41 10.94 8.87
N ASN A 104 9.02 12.14 8.83
CA ASN A 104 9.23 12.96 10.02
C ASN A 104 7.94 13.52 10.64
N LYS A 105 6.84 13.56 9.88
CA LYS A 105 5.54 14.04 10.34
C LYS A 105 4.64 12.89 10.83
N ILE A 106 4.97 11.65 10.48
CA ILE A 106 4.20 10.47 10.88
C ILE A 106 4.72 9.97 12.23
N HIS A 107 3.83 9.78 13.18
CA HIS A 107 4.14 9.28 14.52
C HIS A 107 3.13 8.23 14.97
N PRO A 108 3.46 7.39 15.98
CA PRO A 108 2.48 6.48 16.58
C PRO A 108 1.24 7.24 17.06
N GLY A 109 0.07 6.71 16.76
CA GLY A 109 -1.21 7.32 17.14
C GLY A 109 -1.67 8.49 16.26
N ILE A 110 -0.95 8.83 15.18
CA ILE A 110 -1.43 9.80 14.19
C ILE A 110 -2.83 9.43 13.71
N GLU A 111 -3.65 10.45 13.50
CA GLU A 111 -4.98 10.31 12.94
C GLU A 111 -4.91 10.05 11.43
N VAL A 112 -5.90 9.34 10.90
CA VAL A 112 -5.85 8.88 9.50
C VAL A 112 -6.06 10.01 8.48
N ASP A 113 -6.80 11.05 8.85
CA ASP A 113 -6.94 12.29 8.07
C ASP A 113 -5.59 13.00 7.93
N ASP A 114 -4.89 13.25 9.04
CA ASP A 114 -3.56 13.87 9.02
C ASP A 114 -2.57 13.04 8.19
N PHE A 115 -2.58 11.71 8.36
CA PHE A 115 -1.75 10.82 7.57
C PHE A 115 -2.01 10.95 6.07
N VAL A 116 -3.27 11.03 5.65
CA VAL A 116 -3.66 11.12 4.24
C VAL A 116 -3.25 12.46 3.65
N GLU A 117 -3.41 13.54 4.39
CA GLU A 117 -2.99 14.89 3.97
C GLU A 117 -1.47 14.96 3.82
N ILE A 118 -0.72 14.44 4.78
CA ILE A 118 0.75 14.41 4.72
C ILE A 118 1.21 13.50 3.56
N SER A 119 0.60 12.33 3.41
CA SER A 119 0.96 11.35 2.37
C SER A 119 0.64 11.83 0.95
N ALA A 120 -0.23 12.84 0.80
CA ALA A 120 -0.48 13.48 -0.49
C ALA A 120 0.79 14.05 -1.13
N LEU A 121 1.77 14.46 -0.32
CA LEU A 121 3.07 14.96 -0.76
C LEU A 121 3.91 13.91 -1.52
N LEU A 122 3.59 12.62 -1.37
CA LEU A 122 4.28 11.52 -2.07
C LEU A 122 3.63 11.15 -3.39
N VAL A 123 2.43 11.63 -3.70
CA VAL A 123 1.69 11.23 -4.90
C VAL A 123 2.47 11.58 -6.18
N GLN A 124 2.85 12.85 -6.34
CA GLN A 124 3.58 13.28 -7.54
C GLN A 124 5.00 12.70 -7.61
N PRO A 125 5.83 12.71 -6.54
CA PRO A 125 7.15 12.10 -6.59
C PRO A 125 7.14 10.60 -6.91
N LEU A 126 6.11 9.87 -6.48
CA LEU A 126 5.93 8.46 -6.83
C LEU A 126 5.60 8.29 -8.32
N GLU A 127 4.71 9.12 -8.85
CA GLU A 127 4.37 9.11 -10.28
C GLU A 127 5.61 9.40 -11.14
N ASP A 128 6.35 10.46 -10.83
CA ASP A 128 7.58 10.83 -11.54
C ASP A 128 8.64 9.73 -11.46
N PHE A 129 8.86 9.16 -10.27
CA PHE A 129 9.76 8.03 -10.09
C PHE A 129 9.35 6.85 -10.98
N PHE A 130 8.08 6.49 -11.00
CA PHE A 130 7.62 5.32 -11.74
C PHE A 130 7.51 5.50 -13.25
N ASN A 131 7.49 6.75 -13.73
CA ASN A 131 7.54 7.09 -15.14
C ASN A 131 8.97 7.09 -15.68
N ASN A 132 9.96 7.45 -14.85
CA ASN A 132 11.33 7.65 -15.28
C ASN A 132 12.34 6.61 -14.76
N VAL A 133 12.00 5.84 -13.72
CA VAL A 133 12.92 4.92 -13.04
C VAL A 133 12.46 3.46 -13.13
N PHE A 134 13.33 2.61 -13.68
CA PHE A 134 13.11 1.16 -13.71
C PHE A 134 13.63 0.52 -12.42
N VAL A 135 12.76 -0.14 -11.67
CA VAL A 135 13.13 -0.74 -10.37
C VAL A 135 13.96 -2.02 -10.54
N MET A 136 13.64 -2.83 -11.54
CA MET A 136 14.29 -4.11 -11.79
C MET A 136 15.42 -3.93 -12.80
N VAL A 137 16.59 -3.48 -12.33
CA VAL A 137 17.81 -3.33 -13.12
C VAL A 137 18.83 -4.44 -12.81
N GLU A 138 19.80 -4.62 -13.70
CA GLU A 138 20.85 -5.63 -13.56
C GLU A 138 21.82 -5.33 -12.41
N GLU A 139 22.11 -4.05 -12.18
CA GLU A 139 23.02 -3.65 -11.12
C GLU A 139 22.37 -3.85 -9.74
N GLU A 140 22.89 -4.85 -9.03
CA GLU A 140 22.33 -5.34 -7.77
C GLU A 140 22.25 -4.26 -6.68
N ARG A 141 23.26 -3.38 -6.62
CA ARG A 141 23.32 -2.29 -5.63
C ARG A 141 22.17 -1.31 -5.84
N ILE A 142 21.95 -0.88 -7.08
CA ILE A 142 20.88 0.06 -7.44
C ILE A 142 19.51 -0.58 -7.25
N ARG A 143 19.34 -1.82 -7.72
CA ARG A 143 18.10 -2.58 -7.57
C ARG A 143 17.71 -2.72 -6.09
N LYS A 144 18.66 -3.08 -5.23
CA LYS A 144 18.45 -3.18 -3.77
C LYS A 144 18.07 -1.83 -3.16
N ASN A 145 18.75 -0.75 -3.55
CA ASN A 145 18.46 0.59 -3.06
C ASN A 145 17.04 1.05 -3.42
N ARG A 146 16.64 0.87 -4.69
CA ARG A 146 15.28 1.17 -5.18
C ARG A 146 14.21 0.37 -4.43
N LEU A 147 14.45 -0.93 -4.22
CA LEU A 147 13.53 -1.78 -3.45
C LEU A 147 13.44 -1.35 -1.98
N ALA A 148 14.55 -0.97 -1.35
CA ALA A 148 14.56 -0.46 0.02
C ALA A 148 13.75 0.83 0.15
N LEU A 149 13.90 1.76 -0.80
CA LEU A 149 13.12 3.00 -0.87
C LEU A 149 11.61 2.72 -0.95
N LEU A 150 11.20 1.88 -1.92
CA LEU A 150 9.79 1.50 -2.09
C LEU A 150 9.24 0.76 -0.87
N LYS A 151 10.08 -0.05 -0.21
CA LYS A 151 9.71 -0.79 0.98
C LYS A 151 9.43 0.15 2.15
N LYS A 152 10.28 1.17 2.37
CA LYS A 152 10.05 2.18 3.40
C LYS A 152 8.74 2.95 3.16
N ILE A 153 8.45 3.34 1.91
CA ILE A 153 7.19 3.99 1.55
C ILE A 153 5.97 3.08 1.79
N ALA A 154 6.04 1.83 1.33
CA ALA A 154 4.97 0.84 1.50
C ALA A 154 4.69 0.46 2.97
N ASP A 155 5.62 0.78 3.86
CA ASP A 155 5.52 0.51 5.29
C ASP A 155 5.07 1.73 6.11
N LEU A 156 5.00 2.95 5.55
CA LEU A 156 4.48 4.14 6.24
C LEU A 156 3.07 3.98 6.84
N PRO A 157 2.11 3.29 6.18
CA PRO A 157 0.75 3.13 6.73
C PRO A 157 0.66 2.09 7.87
N LYS A 158 1.73 1.34 8.16
CA LYS A 158 1.73 0.32 9.22
C LYS A 158 1.40 0.95 10.58
N GLY A 159 0.60 0.24 11.38
CA GLY A 159 0.09 0.77 12.65
C GLY A 159 -1.08 1.76 12.50
N LEU A 160 -1.47 2.14 11.29
CA LEU A 160 -2.71 2.89 11.02
C LEU A 160 -3.80 1.97 10.49
N PHE A 161 -3.54 1.33 9.34
CA PHE A 161 -4.46 0.42 8.67
C PHE A 161 -3.69 -0.56 7.78
N GLY A 162 -4.24 -1.76 7.64
CA GLY A 162 -3.60 -2.88 6.97
C GLY A 162 -3.46 -2.68 5.46
N LYS A 163 -2.47 -3.38 4.88
CA LYS A 163 -2.07 -3.26 3.47
C LYS A 163 -3.15 -3.65 2.45
N ASN A 164 -4.22 -4.29 2.89
CA ASN A 164 -5.34 -4.71 2.04
C ASN A 164 -5.96 -3.54 1.27
N GLN A 165 -5.95 -2.32 1.84
CA GLN A 165 -6.45 -1.12 1.16
C GLN A 165 -5.69 -0.82 -0.14
N PHE A 166 -4.42 -1.22 -0.23
CA PHE A 166 -3.56 -0.99 -1.40
C PHE A 166 -3.61 -2.12 -2.43
N ASN A 167 -4.22 -3.26 -2.09
CA ASN A 167 -4.24 -4.44 -2.95
C ASN A 167 -5.46 -4.47 -3.88
N ASN A 168 -6.61 -3.96 -3.45
CA ASN A 168 -7.92 -4.21 -4.07
C ASN A 168 -8.31 -3.33 -5.28
N ARG A 169 -7.39 -2.59 -5.89
CA ARG A 169 -7.63 -1.96 -7.21
C ARG A 169 -7.13 -2.80 -8.37
N GLU A 170 -7.58 -4.04 -8.43
CA GLU A 170 -7.58 -4.82 -9.67
C GLU A 170 -9.03 -4.90 -10.13
N ASN A 171 -9.28 -4.50 -11.39
CA ASN A 171 -10.55 -4.47 -12.14
C ASN A 171 -11.30 -3.12 -12.17
N THR A 172 -10.81 -2.18 -12.98
CA THR A 172 -11.70 -1.30 -13.75
C THR A 172 -11.92 -1.92 -15.14
N PRO A 173 -13.17 -2.21 -15.56
CA PRO A 173 -13.45 -2.88 -16.85
C PRO A 173 -12.96 -2.11 -18.10
N HIS A 174 -12.64 -0.82 -17.98
CA HIS A 174 -12.33 0.04 -19.13
C HIS A 174 -10.94 -0.18 -19.75
N GLU A 175 -10.01 -0.87 -19.10
CA GLU A 175 -8.67 -1.12 -19.67
C GLU A 175 -8.56 -2.43 -20.46
N LEU A 176 -9.52 -3.36 -20.33
CA LEU A 176 -9.49 -4.66 -21.03
C LEU A 176 -9.88 -4.57 -22.52
N LEU A 177 -10.55 -3.50 -22.95
CA LEU A 177 -11.08 -3.38 -24.31
C LEU A 177 -10.15 -2.70 -25.33
N ARG A 178 -8.97 -2.21 -24.91
CA ARG A 178 -8.01 -1.57 -25.84
C ARG A 178 -6.85 -2.47 -26.28
N ALA A 179 -6.76 -3.70 -25.78
CA ALA A 179 -5.59 -4.56 -26.00
C ALA A 179 -5.73 -5.61 -27.11
N THR A 180 -6.86 -5.68 -27.84
CA THR A 180 -7.12 -6.74 -28.84
C THR A 180 -7.09 -6.27 -30.29
N SER A 181 -6.42 -5.15 -30.58
CA SER A 181 -6.27 -4.65 -31.96
C SER A 181 -4.88 -4.07 -32.19
N SER A 182 -3.91 -4.93 -32.50
CA SER A 182 -2.91 -4.75 -33.56
C SER A 182 -1.70 -5.63 -33.25
N GLY A 183 -1.44 -6.59 -34.13
CA GLY A 183 -0.35 -7.53 -34.01
C GLY A 183 1.00 -6.85 -34.16
N ASN A 184 1.91 -7.08 -33.21
CA ASN A 184 3.30 -7.27 -33.56
C ASN A 184 4.02 -8.15 -32.53
N LYS A 185 4.77 -9.10 -33.08
CA LYS A 185 5.31 -10.31 -32.47
C LYS A 185 6.58 -9.98 -31.68
N LEU A 186 6.50 -9.48 -30.44
CA LEU A 186 7.69 -9.30 -29.57
C LEU A 186 7.41 -9.08 -28.05
N ARG A 187 6.27 -9.51 -27.49
CA ARG A 187 6.01 -9.45 -26.04
C ARG A 187 5.68 -10.83 -25.43
N ARG A 188 6.67 -11.73 -25.41
CA ARG A 188 6.75 -12.78 -24.38
C ARG A 188 7.28 -12.10 -23.10
N ILE A 189 6.76 -12.45 -21.92
CA ILE A 189 6.94 -11.82 -20.57
C ILE A 189 5.74 -10.98 -20.09
N ARG A 190 4.65 -10.87 -20.85
CA ARG A 190 3.40 -10.27 -20.34
C ARG A 190 2.24 -11.27 -20.47
N LEU A 191 2.30 -12.41 -19.77
CA LEU A 191 1.11 -13.22 -19.45
C LEU A 191 1.27 -14.35 -18.41
N ASP A 192 2.47 -14.65 -17.90
CA ASP A 192 2.66 -15.87 -17.08
C ASP A 192 2.48 -15.70 -15.56
N LEU A 193 1.99 -14.56 -15.08
CA LEU A 193 1.74 -14.33 -13.64
C LEU A 193 0.27 -14.13 -13.28
N TYR A 194 -0.66 -14.35 -14.22
CA TYR A 194 -2.09 -14.06 -14.02
C TYR A 194 -3.03 -15.28 -13.98
N ILE A 195 -2.53 -16.52 -13.95
CA ILE A 195 -3.42 -17.71 -13.90
C ILE A 195 -3.09 -18.70 -12.76
N HIS A 196 -1.94 -18.62 -12.07
CA HIS A 196 -1.56 -19.64 -11.08
C HIS A 196 -1.81 -19.30 -9.60
N SER A 197 -2.56 -18.23 -9.26
CA SER A 197 -2.83 -17.91 -7.84
C SER A 197 -4.31 -17.70 -7.49
N SER A 198 -5.24 -18.00 -8.41
CA SER A 198 -6.68 -17.79 -8.18
C SER A 198 -7.53 -19.06 -8.28
N MET A 199 -6.92 -20.25 -8.23
CA MET A 199 -7.62 -21.55 -8.30
C MET A 199 -7.20 -22.53 -7.19
N GLU A 200 -6.88 -22.06 -5.98
CA GLU A 200 -6.66 -22.97 -4.82
C GLU A 200 -7.40 -22.59 -3.53
N ILE A 201 -8.31 -21.60 -3.53
CA ILE A 201 -9.09 -21.23 -2.32
C ILE A 201 -10.57 -21.64 -2.44
N LEU A 202 -10.89 -22.63 -3.27
CA LEU A 202 -12.28 -23.15 -3.36
C LEU A 202 -12.43 -24.67 -3.24
N LEU A 203 -11.41 -25.40 -2.80
CA LEU A 203 -11.56 -26.82 -2.42
C LEU A 203 -10.60 -27.20 -1.28
N ASN A 204 -10.97 -26.84 -0.05
CA ASN A 204 -10.88 -27.69 1.16
C ASN A 204 -11.41 -26.93 2.40
#